data_AF-A0A4R9LTQ7-F1
#
_entry.id   AF-A0A4R9LTQ7-F1
#
_cell.length_a   1.000
_cell.length_b   1.000
_cell.length_c   1.000
_cell.angle_alpha   90.00
_cell.angle_beta   90.00
_cell.angle_gamma   90.00
#
_symmetry.space_group_name_H-M   'P 1'
#
loop_
_entity.id
_entity.type
_entity.pdbx_description
1 polymer ?
#
loop_
_entity_poly.entity_id
_entity_poly.type
_entity_poly.pdbx_seq_one_letter_code
_entity_poly.pdbx_strand_id
1 'polypeptide(L)'
;MKLKRKFKKLGSRLGMPKKILHNLKQGKNHKNSHPSSLQNLNPLETDLHIEYAKILLSLWSYACNADGQLKPGEGELVGELVNVLFEPGCLLSEYKGQRKEVLKILSQTFESPLPMKSISKAVVGNDQYALNFFEDAVCIVASDGSLNKAEVEFLDELALELQISQMDKHQVERKYLG
;
A
#
# COMPACT_ATOMS: atom_id res chain seq x y z
N MET A 1 -4.30 -12.67 24.93
CA MET A 1 -4.87 -11.35 25.28
C MET A 1 -3.82 -10.22 25.44
N LYS A 2 -2.70 -10.24 24.68
CA LYS A 2 -1.61 -9.22 24.78
C LYS A 2 -1.42 -8.34 23.53
N LEU A 3 -2.06 -8.64 22.39
CA LEU A 3 -1.91 -7.85 21.15
C LEU A 3 -2.62 -6.48 21.19
N LYS A 4 -3.73 -6.35 21.93
CA LYS A 4 -4.55 -5.12 21.94
C LYS A 4 -3.90 -3.90 22.62
N ARG A 5 -2.73 -4.03 23.25
CA ARG A 5 -2.09 -2.94 23.99
C ARG A 5 -1.02 -2.17 23.22
N LYS A 6 -0.50 -2.68 22.09
CA LYS A 6 0.58 -1.98 21.35
C LYS A 6 0.09 -0.91 20.37
N PHE A 7 -1.12 -1.03 19.82
CA PHE A 7 -1.63 -0.09 18.82
C PHE A 7 -2.05 1.29 19.39
N LYS A 8 -2.25 1.42 20.71
CA LYS A 8 -2.78 2.65 21.31
C LYS A 8 -1.74 3.78 21.45
N LYS A 9 -0.46 3.55 21.10
CA LYS A 9 0.65 4.48 21.44
C LYS A 9 1.29 5.22 20.25
N LEU A 10 0.85 5.00 19.01
CA LEU A 10 1.40 5.70 17.83
C LEU A 10 0.64 6.96 17.40
N GLY A 11 -0.50 7.28 18.01
CA GLY A 11 -1.44 8.30 17.52
C GLY A 11 -1.10 9.77 17.79
N SER A 12 0.15 10.19 17.99
CA SER A 12 0.42 11.59 18.36
C SER A 12 1.66 12.28 17.78
N ARG A 13 2.30 11.77 16.71
CA ARG A 13 3.50 12.42 16.13
C ARG A 13 3.63 12.33 14.60
N LEU A 14 2.61 12.72 13.85
CA LEU A 14 2.76 12.99 12.41
C LEU A 14 2.14 14.35 12.06
N GLY A 15 2.90 15.42 12.32
CA GLY A 15 2.64 16.71 11.73
C GLY A 15 3.20 16.73 10.31
N MET A 16 2.33 16.73 9.30
CA MET A 16 2.77 16.91 7.91
C MET A 16 3.47 18.27 7.74
N PRO A 17 4.67 18.32 7.13
CA PRO A 17 5.34 19.58 6.85
C PRO A 17 4.61 20.36 5.74
N LYS A 18 4.17 21.57 6.08
CA LYS A 18 3.43 22.55 5.26
C LYS A 18 4.12 23.02 3.95
N LYS A 19 5.16 22.33 3.47
CA LYS A 19 5.92 22.69 2.26
C LYS A 19 5.45 21.98 0.98
N ILE A 20 4.71 20.88 1.09
CA ILE A 20 4.22 20.12 -0.09
C ILE A 20 3.09 20.87 -0.82
N LEU A 21 2.29 21.66 -0.11
CA LEU A 21 1.16 22.40 -0.69
C LEU A 21 1.58 23.55 -1.64
N HIS A 22 2.81 24.06 -1.52
CA HIS A 22 3.28 25.21 -2.32
C HIS A 22 3.73 24.81 -3.72
N ASN A 23 4.33 23.62 -3.88
CA ASN A 23 4.81 23.14 -5.19
C ASN A 23 3.67 22.63 -6.09
N LEU A 24 2.51 22.28 -5.51
CA LEU A 24 1.31 21.85 -6.25
C LEU A 24 0.56 23.01 -6.93
N LYS A 25 0.76 24.27 -6.50
CA LYS A 25 0.06 25.43 -7.09
C LYS A 25 0.71 25.98 -8.37
N GLN A 26 1.99 25.73 -8.60
CA GLN A 26 2.72 26.33 -9.73
C GLN A 26 2.59 25.55 -11.05
N GLY A 27 2.10 24.31 -11.03
CA GLY A 27 1.92 23.48 -12.23
C GLY A 27 0.72 23.81 -13.12
N LYS A 28 -0.15 24.77 -12.74
CA LYS A 28 -1.40 25.06 -13.48
C LYS A 28 -1.28 26.09 -14.62
N ASN A 29 -0.08 26.58 -14.95
CA ASN A 29 0.10 27.68 -15.91
C ASN A 29 0.78 27.30 -17.25
N HIS A 30 0.62 26.06 -17.73
CA HIS A 30 0.88 25.76 -19.15
C HIS A 30 -0.41 25.35 -19.87
N LYS A 31 -1.04 26.34 -20.50
CA LYS A 31 -2.11 26.14 -21.49
C LYS A 31 -1.46 25.67 -22.79
N ASN A 32 -1.48 24.36 -23.05
CA ASN A 32 -1.42 23.83 -24.40
C ASN A 32 -2.71 23.06 -24.68
N SER A 33 -3.36 23.45 -25.78
CA SER A 33 -4.60 22.89 -26.31
C SER A 33 -4.43 21.44 -26.75
N HIS A 34 -5.19 20.50 -26.17
CA HIS A 34 -5.37 19.13 -26.65
C HIS A 34 -6.70 18.53 -26.09
N PRO A 35 -7.21 17.42 -26.67
CA PRO A 35 -8.57 17.32 -27.22
C PRO A 35 -9.66 17.01 -26.18
N SER A 36 -10.90 17.30 -26.60
CA SER A 36 -12.17 17.28 -25.85
C SER A 36 -12.63 15.90 -25.32
N SER A 37 -11.75 14.90 -25.19
CA SER A 37 -12.10 13.52 -24.81
C SER A 37 -11.80 13.16 -23.34
N LEU A 38 -11.32 14.10 -22.52
CA LEU A 38 -10.98 13.87 -21.11
C LEU A 38 -12.10 14.20 -20.09
N GLN A 39 -13.32 14.48 -20.54
CA GLN A 39 -14.36 15.08 -19.67
C GLN A 39 -15.22 14.10 -18.86
N ASN A 40 -14.91 12.80 -18.77
CA ASN A 40 -15.66 11.84 -17.95
C ASN A 40 -14.78 10.95 -17.07
N LEU A 41 -13.68 11.46 -16.51
CA LEU A 41 -12.96 10.73 -15.45
C LEU A 41 -13.73 10.90 -14.13
N ASN A 42 -14.07 9.79 -13.48
CA ASN A 42 -14.69 9.82 -12.16
C ASN A 42 -13.73 10.58 -11.21
N PRO A 43 -14.17 11.61 -10.46
CA PRO A 43 -13.28 12.38 -9.59
C PRO A 43 -12.43 11.50 -8.65
N LEU A 44 -12.97 10.35 -8.23
CA LEU A 44 -12.30 9.36 -7.39
C LEU A 44 -11.12 8.66 -8.09
N GLU A 45 -11.15 8.51 -9.42
CA GLU A 45 -10.08 7.84 -10.18
C GLU A 45 -8.82 8.68 -10.33
N THR A 46 -8.89 9.98 -10.00
CA THR A 46 -7.75 10.90 -10.05
C THR A 46 -7.33 11.41 -8.67
N ASP A 47 -7.95 10.87 -7.62
CA ASP A 47 -7.70 11.27 -6.25
C ASP A 47 -6.40 10.64 -5.72
N LEU A 48 -5.53 11.46 -5.13
CA LEU A 48 -4.22 11.01 -4.67
C LEU A 48 -4.27 9.99 -3.52
N HIS A 49 -5.26 10.06 -2.62
CA HIS A 49 -5.41 9.07 -1.56
C HIS A 49 -5.86 7.72 -2.12
N ILE A 50 -6.73 7.74 -3.12
CA ILE A 50 -7.20 6.53 -3.80
C ILE A 50 -6.07 5.92 -4.64
N GLU A 51 -5.32 6.73 -5.37
CA GLU A 51 -4.15 6.25 -6.13
C GLU A 51 -3.08 5.64 -5.21
N TYR A 52 -2.84 6.23 -4.04
CA TYR A 52 -1.94 5.63 -3.06
C TYR A 52 -2.49 4.33 -2.46
N ALA A 53 -3.79 4.26 -2.18
CA ALA A 53 -4.44 3.03 -1.73
C ALA A 53 -4.36 1.92 -2.78
N LYS A 54 -4.47 2.26 -4.07
CA LYS A 54 -4.30 1.32 -5.20
C LYS A 54 -2.87 0.76 -5.26
N ILE A 55 -1.87 1.58 -4.96
CA ILE A 55 -0.46 1.13 -4.86
C ILE A 55 -0.29 0.12 -3.72
N LEU A 56 -0.77 0.43 -2.52
CA LEU A 56 -0.71 -0.49 -1.38
C LEU A 56 -1.40 -1.82 -1.69
N LEU A 57 -2.62 -1.74 -2.22
CA LEU A 57 -3.41 -2.93 -2.52
C LEU A 57 -2.81 -3.78 -3.64
N SER A 58 -2.12 -3.16 -4.60
CA SER A 58 -1.39 -3.88 -5.63
C SER A 58 -0.24 -4.69 -5.03
N LEU A 59 0.50 -4.12 -4.08
CA LEU A 59 1.54 -4.85 -3.34
C LEU A 59 0.95 -6.02 -2.55
N TRP A 60 -0.15 -5.77 -1.83
CA TRP A 60 -0.83 -6.80 -1.05
C TRP A 60 -1.38 -7.92 -1.94
N SER A 61 -1.87 -7.61 -3.14
CA SER A 61 -2.29 -8.60 -4.14
C SER A 61 -1.13 -9.48 -4.62
N TYR A 62 0.03 -8.89 -4.93
CA TYR A 62 1.23 -9.68 -5.26
C TYR A 62 1.67 -10.57 -4.09
N ALA A 63 1.64 -10.05 -2.86
CA ALA A 63 1.98 -10.83 -1.67
C ALA A 63 1.06 -12.04 -1.49
N CYS A 64 -0.26 -11.86 -1.63
CA CYS A 64 -1.23 -12.95 -1.54
C CYS A 64 -1.18 -13.97 -2.68
N ASN A 65 -0.48 -13.64 -3.78
CA ASN A 65 -0.38 -14.52 -4.95
C ASN A 65 1.08 -14.86 -5.26
N ALA A 66 1.98 -14.72 -4.28
CA ALA A 66 3.41 -14.98 -4.46
C ALA A 66 3.68 -16.42 -4.90
N ASP A 67 2.87 -17.37 -4.44
CA ASP A 67 2.91 -18.79 -4.84
C ASP A 67 1.86 -19.16 -5.92
N GLY A 68 1.13 -18.16 -6.44
CA GLY A 68 0.04 -18.34 -7.40
C GLY A 68 -1.28 -18.81 -6.81
N GLN A 69 -1.43 -18.89 -5.48
CA GLN A 69 -2.66 -19.32 -4.81
C GLN A 69 -3.05 -18.35 -3.69
N LEU A 70 -4.15 -17.62 -3.89
CA LEU A 70 -4.74 -16.83 -2.80
C LEU A 70 -5.25 -17.73 -1.67
N LYS A 71 -4.57 -17.72 -0.53
CA LYS A 71 -5.02 -18.47 0.66
C LYS A 71 -6.09 -17.70 1.44
N PRO A 72 -7.06 -18.38 2.07
CA PRO A 72 -8.12 -17.69 2.82
C PRO A 72 -7.61 -16.75 3.91
N GLY A 73 -6.56 -17.13 4.65
CA GLY A 73 -6.00 -16.31 5.73
C GLY A 73 -5.37 -15.01 5.24
N GLU A 74 -4.69 -15.04 4.09
CA GLU A 74 -4.09 -13.86 3.46
C GLU A 74 -5.18 -12.90 2.98
N GLY A 75 -6.24 -13.43 2.35
CA GLY A 75 -7.39 -12.64 1.91
C GLY A 75 -8.16 -11.97 3.05
N GLU A 76 -8.35 -12.69 4.17
CA GLU A 76 -8.94 -12.12 5.39
C GLU A 76 -8.10 -10.97 5.94
N LEU A 77 -6.78 -11.17 6.06
CA LEU A 77 -5.84 -10.14 6.53
C LEU A 77 -5.85 -8.90 5.64
N VAL A 78 -5.82 -9.06 4.31
CA VAL A 78 -5.93 -7.93 3.38
C VAL A 78 -7.27 -7.20 3.55
N GLY A 79 -8.36 -7.94 3.76
CA GLY A 79 -9.66 -7.36 4.08
C GLY A 79 -9.62 -6.48 5.34
N GLU A 80 -8.92 -6.93 6.39
CA GLU A 80 -8.70 -6.15 7.61
C GLU A 80 -7.84 -4.90 7.35
N LEU A 81 -6.74 -5.02 6.60
CA LEU A 81 -5.89 -3.88 6.24
C LEU A 81 -6.66 -2.82 5.45
N VAL A 82 -7.48 -3.24 4.48
CA VAL A 82 -8.36 -2.33 3.73
C VAL A 82 -9.35 -1.64 4.66
N ASN A 83 -9.92 -2.34 5.64
CA ASN A 83 -10.83 -1.72 6.61
C ASN A 83 -10.12 -0.66 7.47
N VAL A 84 -8.87 -0.89 7.87
CA VAL A 84 -8.03 0.07 8.61
C VAL A 84 -7.81 1.35 7.81
N LEU A 85 -7.70 1.29 6.48
CA LEU A 85 -7.56 2.50 5.66
C LEU A 85 -8.70 3.49 5.86
N PHE A 86 -9.91 3.02 6.19
CA PHE A 86 -11.08 3.86 6.45
C PHE A 86 -11.21 4.32 7.91
N GLU A 87 -10.35 3.89 8.82
CA GLU A 87 -10.41 4.33 10.23
C GLU A 87 -10.09 5.83 10.39
N PRO A 88 -10.59 6.50 11.45
CA PRO A 88 -10.32 7.93 11.65
C PRO A 88 -8.83 8.26 11.67
N GLY A 89 -8.42 9.22 10.84
CA GLY A 89 -7.01 9.62 10.72
C GLY A 89 -6.16 8.77 9.77
N CYS A 90 -6.76 7.76 9.13
CA CYS A 90 -6.11 6.95 8.11
C CYS A 90 -6.37 7.49 6.69
N LEU A 91 -5.68 6.87 5.73
CA LEU A 91 -5.60 7.30 4.32
C LEU A 91 -6.95 7.58 3.67
N LEU A 92 -7.95 6.72 3.91
CA LEU A 92 -9.27 6.78 3.30
C LEU A 92 -10.36 7.23 4.29
N SER A 93 -9.97 7.83 5.41
CA SER A 93 -10.90 8.23 6.48
C SER A 93 -12.00 9.19 6.02
N GLU A 94 -11.70 10.05 5.05
CA GLU A 94 -12.63 11.04 4.47
C GLU A 94 -13.64 10.41 3.48
N TYR A 95 -13.38 9.18 3.01
CA TYR A 95 -14.20 8.49 2.00
C TYR A 95 -15.23 7.54 2.62
N LYS A 96 -15.47 7.60 3.94
CA LYS A 96 -16.49 6.77 4.61
C LYS A 96 -17.87 6.87 3.97
N GLY A 97 -18.26 8.06 3.50
CA GLY A 97 -19.53 8.30 2.81
C GLY A 97 -19.59 7.71 1.39
N GLN A 98 -18.44 7.38 0.80
CA GLN A 98 -18.27 6.84 -0.55
C GLN A 98 -17.59 5.44 -0.50
N ARG A 99 -17.71 4.75 0.63
CA ARG A 99 -16.97 3.51 0.90
C ARG A 99 -17.27 2.43 -0.11
N LYS A 100 -18.52 2.32 -0.57
CA LYS A 100 -18.94 1.30 -1.54
C LYS A 100 -18.25 1.51 -2.89
N GLU A 101 -18.19 2.75 -3.36
CA GLU A 101 -17.54 3.14 -4.61
C GLU A 101 -16.03 2.92 -4.53
N VAL A 102 -15.40 3.35 -3.42
CA VAL A 102 -13.96 3.17 -3.22
C VAL A 102 -13.60 1.70 -3.12
N LEU A 103 -14.36 0.89 -2.37
CA LEU A 103 -14.13 -0.56 -2.29
C LEU A 103 -14.26 -1.24 -3.65
N LYS A 104 -15.15 -0.77 -4.54
CA LYS A 104 -15.24 -1.30 -5.90
C LYS A 104 -13.95 -1.04 -6.69
N ILE A 105 -13.42 0.18 -6.63
CA ILE A 105 -12.15 0.55 -7.29
C ILE A 105 -10.99 -0.28 -6.74
N LEU A 106 -10.93 -0.43 -5.42
CA LEU A 106 -9.92 -1.22 -4.74
C LEU A 106 -10.01 -2.70 -5.12
N SER A 107 -11.21 -3.29 -5.12
CA SER A 107 -11.39 -4.70 -5.53
C SER A 107 -10.90 -4.94 -6.96
N GLN A 108 -11.23 -4.05 -7.90
CA GLN A 108 -10.73 -4.10 -9.27
C GLN A 108 -9.19 -4.00 -9.35
N THR A 109 -8.60 -3.20 -8.47
CA THR A 109 -7.14 -3.06 -8.38
C THR A 109 -6.49 -4.31 -7.79
N PHE A 110 -7.13 -4.97 -6.82
CA PHE A 110 -6.63 -6.22 -6.27
C PHE A 110 -6.62 -7.34 -7.31
N GLU A 111 -7.67 -7.43 -8.15
CA GLU A 111 -7.78 -8.39 -9.25
C GLU A 111 -6.80 -8.09 -10.40
N SER A 112 -6.48 -6.82 -10.63
CA SER A 112 -5.57 -6.35 -11.67
C SER A 112 -4.55 -5.36 -11.08
N PRO A 113 -3.54 -5.85 -10.34
CA PRO A 113 -2.60 -4.99 -9.63
C PRO A 113 -1.78 -4.12 -10.59
N LEU A 114 -1.40 -2.94 -10.09
CA LEU A 114 -0.46 -2.06 -10.77
C LEU A 114 0.91 -2.74 -10.89
N PRO A 115 1.69 -2.47 -11.96
CA PRO A 115 3.02 -3.04 -12.12
C PRO A 115 3.92 -2.74 -10.92
N MET A 116 4.77 -3.70 -10.53
CA MET A 116 5.72 -3.54 -9.40
C MET A 116 6.57 -2.26 -9.51
N LYS A 117 6.97 -1.86 -10.72
CA LYS A 117 7.70 -0.61 -10.98
C LYS A 117 6.93 0.65 -10.56
N SER A 118 5.61 0.63 -10.60
CA SER A 118 4.76 1.72 -10.10
C SER A 118 4.74 1.75 -8.56
N ILE A 119 4.76 0.57 -7.94
CA ILE A 119 4.82 0.39 -6.49
C ILE A 119 6.17 0.89 -5.96
N SER A 120 7.28 0.42 -6.54
CA SER A 120 8.63 0.82 -6.09
C SER A 120 8.86 2.32 -6.24
N LYS A 121 8.42 2.92 -7.35
CA LYS A 121 8.45 4.38 -7.55
C LYS A 121 7.75 5.19 -6.46
N ALA A 122 6.72 4.64 -5.80
CA ALA A 122 5.98 5.33 -4.76
C ALA A 122 6.79 5.52 -3.47
N VAL A 123 7.85 4.73 -3.28
CA VAL A 123 8.69 4.75 -2.07
C VAL A 123 10.13 5.22 -2.34
N VAL A 124 10.49 5.50 -3.60
CA VAL A 124 11.85 5.95 -3.98
C VAL A 124 12.28 7.15 -3.15
N GLY A 125 13.46 7.04 -2.52
CA GLY A 125 14.05 8.09 -1.69
C GLY A 125 13.42 8.23 -0.30
N ASN A 126 12.57 7.29 0.11
CA ASN A 126 12.00 7.22 1.45
C ASN A 126 12.13 5.81 2.03
N ASP A 127 13.28 5.57 2.67
CA ASP A 127 13.65 4.28 3.24
C ASP A 127 12.61 3.74 4.24
N GLN A 128 12.00 4.64 5.03
CA GLN A 128 10.96 4.23 5.97
C GLN A 128 9.71 3.72 5.27
N TYR A 129 9.31 4.33 4.15
CA TYR A 129 8.15 3.87 3.39
C TYR A 129 8.46 2.57 2.65
N ALA A 130 9.65 2.44 2.09
CA ALA A 130 10.11 1.19 1.49
C ALA A 130 10.08 0.05 2.52
N LEU A 131 10.59 0.30 3.73
CA LEU A 131 10.59 -0.67 4.81
C LEU A 131 9.17 -1.04 5.27
N ASN A 132 8.26 -0.06 5.37
CA ASN A 132 6.86 -0.32 5.71
C ASN A 132 6.17 -1.19 4.65
N PHE A 133 6.43 -0.93 3.36
CA PHE A 133 5.89 -1.75 2.26
C PHE A 133 6.42 -3.18 2.34
N PHE A 134 7.71 -3.33 2.60
CA PHE A 134 8.31 -4.64 2.80
C PHE A 134 7.71 -5.37 4.01
N GLU A 135 7.53 -4.68 5.13
CA GLU A 135 6.93 -5.25 6.34
C GLU A 135 5.46 -5.67 6.13
N ASP A 136 4.67 -4.90 5.39
CA ASP A 136 3.31 -5.29 5.01
C ASP A 136 3.31 -6.59 4.19
N ALA A 137 4.20 -6.69 3.19
CA ALA A 137 4.31 -7.89 2.37
C ALA A 137 4.72 -9.12 3.21
N VAL A 138 5.76 -9.00 4.04
CA VAL A 138 6.19 -10.07 4.96
C VAL A 138 5.04 -10.50 5.88
N CYS A 139 4.29 -9.54 6.44
CA CYS A 139 3.16 -9.83 7.31
C CYS A 139 2.06 -10.64 6.59
N ILE A 140 1.79 -10.33 5.32
CA ILE A 140 0.77 -11.03 4.52
C ILE A 140 1.23 -12.44 4.20
N VAL A 141 2.43 -12.57 3.62
CA VAL A 141 2.95 -13.88 3.19
C VAL A 141 3.17 -14.80 4.38
N ALA A 142 3.58 -14.27 5.54
CA ALA A 142 3.76 -15.05 6.77
C ALA A 142 2.45 -15.37 7.52
N SER A 143 1.29 -14.95 7.02
CA SER A 143 0.02 -15.03 7.79
C SER A 143 -0.43 -16.45 8.09
N ASP A 144 -0.02 -17.42 7.27
CA ASP A 144 -0.29 -18.85 7.46
C ASP A 144 0.74 -19.57 8.36
N GLY A 145 1.80 -18.88 8.76
CA GLY A 145 2.81 -19.34 9.71
C GLY A 145 4.01 -20.07 9.10
N SER A 146 4.08 -20.28 7.78
CA SER A 146 5.28 -20.87 7.14
C SER A 146 5.43 -20.45 5.69
N LEU A 147 6.63 -20.03 5.30
CA LEU A 147 6.92 -19.67 3.92
C LEU A 147 7.32 -20.87 3.07
N ASN A 148 6.76 -20.95 1.86
CA ASN A 148 7.22 -21.81 0.80
C ASN A 148 8.34 -21.14 -0.04
N LYS A 149 8.92 -21.89 -0.98
CA LYS A 149 10.06 -21.41 -1.79
C LYS A 149 9.70 -20.20 -2.67
N ALA A 150 8.52 -20.19 -3.26
CA ALA A 150 8.08 -19.09 -4.14
C ALA A 150 7.86 -17.80 -3.34
N GLU A 151 7.31 -17.93 -2.14
CA GLU A 151 7.11 -16.84 -1.20
C GLU A 151 8.44 -16.22 -0.72
N VAL A 152 9.44 -17.06 -0.41
CA VAL A 152 10.78 -16.59 -0.08
C VAL A 152 11.42 -15.86 -1.26
N GLU A 153 11.34 -16.44 -2.46
CA GLU A 153 11.84 -15.81 -3.70
C GLU A 153 11.17 -14.47 -3.96
N PHE A 154 9.85 -14.38 -3.79
CA PHE A 154 9.10 -13.13 -3.90
C PHE A 154 9.60 -12.07 -2.91
N LEU A 155 9.81 -12.41 -1.64
CA LEU A 155 10.31 -11.47 -0.63
C LEU A 155 11.76 -11.04 -0.93
N ASP A 156 12.60 -11.93 -1.43
CA ASP A 156 13.96 -11.60 -1.87
C ASP A 156 13.95 -10.60 -3.03
N GLU A 157 13.14 -10.85 -4.06
CA GLU A 157 12.99 -9.95 -5.21
C GLU A 157 12.38 -8.60 -4.81
N LEU A 158 11.37 -8.61 -3.94
CA LEU A 158 10.74 -7.40 -3.43
C LEU A 158 11.73 -6.55 -2.63
N ALA A 159 12.54 -7.17 -1.77
CA ALA A 159 13.57 -6.47 -1.00
C ALA A 159 14.58 -5.78 -1.94
N LEU A 160 14.98 -6.44 -3.02
CA LEU A 160 15.88 -5.85 -4.02
C LEU A 160 15.22 -4.68 -4.76
N GLU A 161 13.98 -4.84 -5.21
CA GLU A 161 13.23 -3.82 -5.95
C GLU A 161 12.95 -2.58 -5.08
N LEU A 162 12.69 -2.78 -3.78
CA LEU A 162 12.51 -1.71 -2.79
C LEU A 162 13.84 -1.20 -2.19
N GLN A 163 14.98 -1.73 -2.61
CA GLN A 163 16.32 -1.37 -2.14
C GLN A 163 16.50 -1.52 -0.62
N ILE A 164 15.89 -2.53 -0.02
CA ILE A 164 15.98 -2.84 1.40
C ILE A 164 17.34 -3.50 1.69
N SER A 165 18.00 -3.05 2.75
CA SER A 165 19.25 -3.67 3.19
C SER A 165 19.01 -5.09 3.71
N GLN A 166 19.99 -5.97 3.56
CA GLN A 166 19.90 -7.34 4.09
C GLN A 166 19.72 -7.37 5.63
N MET A 167 20.24 -6.35 6.33
CA MET A 167 20.06 -6.24 7.77
C MET A 167 18.61 -5.93 8.14
N ASP A 168 17.99 -4.97 7.44
CA ASP A 168 16.60 -4.59 7.68
C ASP A 168 15.64 -5.70 7.27
N LYS A 169 15.91 -6.36 6.14
CA LYS A 169 15.18 -7.55 5.69
C LYS A 169 15.15 -8.63 6.77
N HIS A 170 16.32 -9.06 7.26
CA HIS A 170 16.41 -10.04 8.34
C HIS A 170 15.71 -9.60 9.63
N GLN A 171 15.78 -8.30 9.95
CA GLN A 171 15.13 -7.76 11.14
C GLN A 171 13.60 -7.84 11.02
N VAL A 172 13.04 -7.49 9.85
CA VAL A 172 11.60 -7.58 9.59
C VAL A 172 11.17 -9.04 9.60
N GLU A 173 11.82 -9.90 8.81
CA GLU A 173 11.49 -11.33 8.72
C GLU A 173 11.47 -12.02 10.08
N ARG A 174 12.46 -11.74 10.95
CA ARG A 174 12.50 -12.30 12.31
C ARG A 174 11.29 -11.93 13.17
N LYS A 175 10.63 -10.79 12.93
CA LYS A 175 9.44 -10.40 13.70
C LYS A 175 8.23 -11.30 13.42
N TYR A 176 8.17 -11.89 12.22
CA TYR A 176 7.00 -12.62 11.71
C TYR A 176 7.26 -14.11 11.53
N LEU A 177 8.50 -14.50 11.21
CA LEU A 177 8.91 -15.86 10.88
C LEU A 177 9.75 -16.54 11.98
N GLY A 178 10.13 -15.77 13.01
CA GLY A 178 11.03 -16.19 14.09
C GLY A 178 10.33 -16.75 15.32
#